data_AF-A0A6J0VL94-F1
#
_entry.id   AF-A0A6J0VL94-F1
#
_cell.length_a   1.000
_cell.length_b   1.000
_cell.length_c   1.000
_cell.angle_alpha   90.00
_cell.angle_beta   90.00
_cell.angle_gamma   90.00
#
_symmetry.space_group_name_H-M   'P 1'
#
loop_
_entity.id
_entity.type
_entity.pdbx_description
1 polymer ?
#
loop_
_entity_poly.entity_id
_entity_poly.type
_entity_poly.pdbx_seq_one_letter_code
_entity_poly.pdbx_strand_id
1 'polypeptide(L)'
;MVRQWEMKKLEQQQRKEEEKHHQLMEWNDAENRRLQALREERLRQEEIAERERLLKVAQVRAATLEEFMKEKEKEVLQLQEEAKNFITPENLDERIEECLNSLKNYNFAIDKEGRIVKRSTLS
;
A
#
# COMPACT_ATOMS: atom_id res chain seq x y z
N MET A 1 13.28 -27.83 77.99
CA MET A 1 12.63 -28.74 77.01
C MET A 1 11.63 -28.01 76.10
N VAL A 2 10.66 -27.25 76.62
CA VAL A 2 9.63 -26.54 75.79
C VAL A 2 10.22 -25.63 74.69
N ARG A 3 11.20 -24.78 75.03
CA ARG A 3 11.87 -23.89 74.04
C ARG A 3 12.54 -24.63 72.88
N GLN A 4 13.11 -25.82 73.12
CA GLN A 4 13.75 -26.60 72.06
C GLN A 4 12.72 -27.26 71.12
N TRP A 5 11.53 -27.57 71.64
CA TRP A 5 10.41 -28.08 70.84
C TRP A 5 9.80 -26.99 69.97
N GLU A 6 9.64 -25.77 70.51
CA GLU A 6 9.15 -24.62 69.75
C GLU A 6 10.09 -24.23 68.60
N MET A 7 11.41 -24.20 68.86
CA MET A 7 12.42 -23.94 67.82
C MET A 7 12.40 -25.01 66.72
N LYS A 8 12.37 -26.30 67.08
CA LYS A 8 12.24 -27.39 66.09
C LYS A 8 10.96 -27.30 65.28
N LYS A 9 9.85 -26.88 65.90
CA LYS A 9 8.57 -26.70 65.22
C LYS A 9 8.62 -25.55 64.20
N LEU A 10 9.27 -24.44 64.57
CA LEU A 10 9.48 -23.30 63.67
C LEU A 10 10.39 -23.66 62.49
N GLU A 11 11.51 -24.33 62.74
CA GLU A 11 12.41 -24.82 61.69
C GLU A 11 11.69 -25.78 60.72
N GLN A 12 10.84 -26.67 61.24
CA GLN A 12 10.02 -27.55 60.40
C GLN A 12 8.97 -26.79 59.58
N GLN A 13 8.41 -25.70 60.11
CA GLN A 13 7.48 -24.86 59.37
C GLN A 13 8.21 -24.10 58.24
N GLN A 14 9.37 -23.52 58.53
CA GLN A 14 10.19 -22.84 57.52
C GLN A 14 10.59 -23.78 56.38
N ARG A 15 11.08 -25.00 56.70
CA ARG A 15 11.39 -26.00 55.67
C ARG A 15 10.18 -26.35 54.79
N LYS A 16 9.00 -26.52 55.39
CA LYS A 16 7.77 -26.81 54.63
C LYS A 16 7.35 -25.62 53.75
N GLU A 17 7.59 -24.39 54.19
CA GLU A 17 7.32 -23.20 53.39
C GLU A 17 8.30 -23.05 52.24
N GLU A 18 9.58 -23.32 52.46
CA GLU A 18 10.61 -23.35 51.41
C GLU A 18 10.33 -24.44 50.37
N GLU A 19 9.95 -25.64 50.80
CA GLU A 19 9.55 -26.73 49.90
C GLU A 19 8.33 -26.36 49.04
N LYS A 20 7.29 -25.77 49.65
CA LYS A 20 6.12 -25.28 48.92
C LYS A 20 6.48 -24.17 47.94
N HIS A 21 7.31 -23.24 48.37
CA HIS A 21 7.77 -22.15 47.52
C HIS A 21 8.53 -22.69 46.31
N HIS A 22 9.41 -23.67 46.51
CA HIS A 22 10.13 -24.33 45.43
C HIS A 22 9.17 -25.00 44.43
N GLN A 23 8.19 -25.77 44.90
CA GLN A 23 7.20 -26.41 44.05
C GLN A 23 6.37 -25.40 43.25
N LEU A 24 6.00 -24.27 43.85
CA LEU A 24 5.28 -23.20 43.16
C LEU A 24 6.14 -22.53 42.09
N MET A 25 7.44 -22.36 42.34
CA MET A 25 8.36 -21.80 41.35
C MET A 25 8.59 -22.75 40.19
N GLU A 26 8.77 -24.06 40.45
CA GLU A 26 8.86 -25.06 39.38
C GLU A 26 7.60 -25.10 38.50
N TRP A 27 6.42 -24.99 39.12
CA TRP A 27 5.16 -24.93 38.41
C TRP A 27 5.04 -23.64 37.57
N ASN A 28 5.43 -22.49 38.14
CA ASN A 28 5.45 -21.22 37.43
C ASN A 28 6.38 -21.28 36.21
N ASP A 29 7.57 -21.84 36.37
CA ASP A 29 8.53 -22.01 35.29
C ASP A 29 8.01 -22.94 34.20
N ALA A 30 7.33 -24.03 34.56
CA ALA A 30 6.71 -24.94 33.61
C ALA A 30 5.61 -24.26 32.80
N GLU A 31 4.75 -23.47 33.45
CA GLU A 31 3.67 -22.75 32.79
C GLU A 31 4.22 -21.60 31.92
N ASN A 32 5.26 -20.89 32.37
CA ASN A 32 5.95 -19.87 31.58
C ASN A 32 6.54 -20.47 30.29
N ARG A 33 7.18 -21.65 30.38
CA ARG A 33 7.69 -22.37 29.19
C ARG A 33 6.57 -22.73 28.22
N ARG A 34 5.43 -23.21 28.73
CA ARG A 34 4.26 -23.55 27.90
C ARG A 34 3.71 -22.32 27.17
N LEU A 35 3.54 -21.20 27.88
CA LEU A 35 3.05 -19.95 27.32
C LEU A 35 4.03 -19.32 26.34
N GLN A 36 5.33 -19.45 26.59
CA GLN A 36 6.37 -18.98 25.68
C GLN A 36 6.29 -19.70 24.33
N ALA A 37 6.15 -21.03 24.31
CA ALA A 37 6.01 -21.79 23.07
C ALA A 37 4.77 -21.36 22.26
N LEU A 38 3.64 -21.10 22.94
CA LEU A 38 2.42 -20.59 22.29
C LEU A 38 2.61 -19.17 21.72
N ARG A 39 3.34 -18.32 22.44
CA ARG A 39 3.66 -16.96 21.98
C ARG A 39 4.55 -16.98 20.75
N GLU A 40 5.56 -17.84 20.73
CA GLU A 40 6.45 -18.00 19.58
C GLU A 40 5.71 -18.51 18.35
N GLU A 41 4.80 -19.48 18.51
CA GLU A 41 3.98 -19.94 17.40
C GLU A 41 3.10 -18.82 16.85
N ARG A 42 2.42 -18.07 17.73
CA ARG A 42 1.62 -16.92 17.30
C ARG A 42 2.45 -15.88 16.55
N LEU A 43 3.63 -15.53 17.07
CA LEU A 43 4.53 -14.58 16.42
C LEU A 43 4.99 -15.05 15.05
N ARG A 44 5.28 -16.35 14.87
CA ARG A 44 5.59 -16.92 13.55
C ARG A 44 4.44 -16.73 12.56
N GLN A 45 3.21 -17.00 12.99
CA GLN A 45 2.03 -16.83 12.13
C GLN A 45 1.79 -15.35 11.79
N GLU A 46 1.96 -14.45 12.76
CA GLU A 46 1.87 -12.99 12.55
C GLU A 46 2.94 -12.51 11.57
N GLU A 47 4.18 -13.01 11.66
CA GLU A 47 5.26 -12.65 10.74
C GLU A 47 4.97 -13.12 9.31
N ILE A 48 4.46 -14.34 9.13
CA ILE A 48 4.05 -14.85 7.83
C ILE A 48 2.93 -13.98 7.23
N ALA A 49 1.90 -13.69 8.03
CA ALA A 49 0.77 -12.87 7.59
C ALA A 49 1.20 -11.44 7.20
N GLU A 50 2.11 -10.83 7.97
CA GLU A 50 2.61 -9.50 7.65
C GLU A 50 3.47 -9.53 6.37
N ARG A 51 4.32 -10.55 6.17
CA ARG A 51 5.07 -10.71 4.91
C ARG A 51 4.14 -10.84 3.71
N GLU A 52 3.07 -11.66 3.82
CA GLU A 52 2.08 -11.79 2.75
C GLU A 52 1.35 -10.47 2.47
N ARG A 53 1.01 -9.71 3.52
CA ARG A 53 0.39 -8.39 3.39
C ARG A 53 1.30 -7.42 2.65
N LEU A 54 2.58 -7.35 3.04
CA LEU A 54 3.56 -6.48 2.41
C LEU A 54 3.78 -6.84 0.93
N LEU A 55 3.84 -8.13 0.61
CA LEU A 55 3.95 -8.60 -0.78
C LEU A 55 2.73 -8.17 -1.62
N LYS A 56 1.52 -8.34 -1.10
CA LYS A 56 0.30 -7.90 -1.79
C LYS A 56 0.30 -6.39 -2.04
N VAL A 57 0.67 -5.59 -1.03
CA VAL A 57 0.78 -4.14 -1.17
C VAL A 57 1.80 -3.76 -2.23
N ALA A 58 2.97 -4.41 -2.23
CA ALA A 58 4.02 -4.16 -3.23
C ALA A 58 3.56 -4.52 -4.65
N GLN A 59 2.86 -5.64 -4.83
CA GLN A 59 2.31 -6.07 -6.12
C GLN A 59 1.28 -5.08 -6.66
N VAL A 60 0.33 -4.66 -5.83
CA VAL A 60 -0.69 -3.66 -6.23
C VAL A 60 -0.01 -2.36 -6.63
N ARG A 61 0.95 -1.88 -5.82
CA ARG A 61 1.69 -0.66 -6.13
C ARG A 61 2.45 -0.77 -7.45
N ALA A 62 3.12 -1.89 -7.69
CA ALA A 62 3.85 -2.13 -8.93
C ALA A 62 2.90 -2.11 -10.15
N ALA A 63 1.75 -2.78 -10.07
CA ALA A 63 0.75 -2.79 -11.14
C ALA A 63 0.20 -1.39 -11.43
N THR A 64 -0.18 -0.63 -10.39
CA THR A 64 -0.68 0.74 -10.56
C THR A 64 0.36 1.67 -11.18
N LEU A 65 1.64 1.49 -10.82
CA LEU A 65 2.72 2.27 -11.39
C LEU A 65 2.95 1.90 -12.85
N GLU A 66 2.90 0.61 -13.20
CA GLU A 66 3.05 0.16 -14.58
C GLU A 66 1.93 0.69 -15.48
N GLU A 67 0.68 0.67 -15.03
CA GLU A 67 -0.45 1.25 -15.76
C GLU A 67 -0.29 2.75 -15.96
N PHE A 68 0.10 3.48 -14.91
CA PHE A 68 0.38 4.91 -14.99
C PHE A 68 1.51 5.23 -15.98
N MET A 69 2.60 4.46 -15.94
CA MET A 69 3.73 4.65 -16.86
C MET A 69 3.29 4.42 -18.32
N LYS A 70 2.50 3.38 -18.59
CA LYS A 70 1.96 3.12 -19.94
C LYS A 70 1.04 4.23 -20.44
N GLU A 71 0.24 4.83 -19.56
CA GLU A 71 -0.61 5.97 -19.92
C GLU A 71 0.25 7.19 -20.28
N LYS A 72 1.25 7.50 -19.45
CA LYS A 72 2.18 8.61 -19.72
C LYS A 72 3.04 8.40 -20.97
N GLU A 73 3.45 7.18 -21.25
CA GLU A 73 4.14 6.85 -22.51
C GLU A 73 3.24 7.14 -23.72
N LYS A 74 1.95 6.78 -23.66
CA LYS A 74 1.00 7.10 -24.74
C LYS A 74 0.81 8.60 -24.91
N GLU A 75 0.65 9.35 -23.82
CA GLU A 75 0.55 10.82 -23.87
C GLU A 75 1.79 11.45 -24.51
N VAL A 76 3.00 10.98 -24.14
CA VAL A 76 4.25 11.48 -24.72
C VAL A 76 4.33 11.17 -26.21
N LEU A 77 3.95 9.97 -26.64
CA LEU A 77 3.93 9.62 -28.07
C LEU A 77 2.92 10.47 -28.85
N GLN A 78 1.73 10.72 -28.29
CA GLN A 78 0.74 11.62 -28.91
C GLN A 78 1.30 13.03 -29.06
N LEU A 79 1.92 13.57 -28.02
CA LEU A 79 2.56 14.89 -28.07
C LEU A 79 3.72 14.96 -29.06
N GLN A 80 4.49 13.88 -29.22
CA GLN A 80 5.55 13.82 -30.23
C GLN A 80 5.00 13.90 -31.65
N GLU A 81 3.87 13.24 -31.93
CA GLU A 81 3.20 13.32 -33.23
C GLU A 81 2.56 14.70 -33.45
N GLU A 82 1.92 15.28 -32.42
CA GLU A 82 1.34 16.62 -32.50
C GLU A 82 2.41 17.70 -32.68
N ALA A 83 3.57 17.56 -32.03
CA ALA A 83 4.67 18.50 -32.12
C ALA A 83 5.23 18.65 -33.54
N LYS A 84 5.10 17.62 -34.39
CA LYS A 84 5.47 17.73 -35.82
C LYS A 84 4.63 18.76 -36.57
N ASN A 85 3.41 19.05 -36.08
CA ASN A 85 2.52 20.04 -36.68
C ASN A 85 2.72 21.45 -36.14
N PHE A 86 3.65 21.66 -35.19
CA PHE A 86 3.91 22.99 -34.65
C PHE A 86 4.56 23.92 -35.68
N ILE A 87 4.23 25.20 -35.54
CA ILE A 87 4.81 26.25 -36.38
C ILE A 87 6.21 26.55 -35.84
N THR A 88 7.21 26.37 -36.69
CA THR A 88 8.61 26.71 -36.45
C THR A 88 9.00 27.88 -37.36
N PRO A 89 10.10 28.61 -37.07
CA PRO A 89 10.53 29.72 -37.92
C PRO A 89 10.71 29.34 -39.40
N GLU A 90 11.07 28.08 -39.68
CA GLU A 90 11.33 27.57 -41.01
C GLU A 90 10.05 27.27 -41.80
N ASN A 91 8.95 26.89 -41.13
CA ASN A 91 7.67 26.56 -41.78
C ASN A 91 6.63 27.70 -41.70
N LEU A 92 7.01 28.85 -41.15
CA LEU A 92 6.11 29.95 -40.81
C LEU A 92 5.39 30.51 -42.05
N ASP A 93 6.12 30.87 -43.09
CA ASP A 93 5.56 31.50 -44.30
C ASP A 93 4.59 30.57 -45.03
N GLU A 94 4.92 29.28 -45.13
CA GLU A 94 4.06 28.26 -45.73
C GLU A 94 2.76 28.08 -44.95
N ARG A 95 2.83 28.06 -43.61
CA ARG A 95 1.65 27.95 -42.75
C ARG A 95 0.75 29.18 -42.81
N ILE A 96 1.32 30.38 -42.97
CA ILE A 96 0.55 31.61 -43.15
C ILE A 96 -0.29 31.52 -44.44
N GLU A 97 0.33 31.14 -45.56
CA GLU A 97 -0.38 30.97 -46.83
C GLU A 97 -1.45 29.87 -46.75
N GLU A 98 -1.16 28.72 -46.14
CA GLU A 98 -2.14 27.65 -45.92
C GLU A 98 -3.36 28.14 -45.13
N CYS A 99 -3.14 28.91 -44.06
CA CYS A 99 -4.20 29.48 -43.23
C CYS A 99 -5.02 30.57 -43.93
N LEU A 100 -4.42 31.36 -44.83
CA LEU A 100 -5.16 32.34 -45.63
C LEU A 100 -6.07 31.67 -46.66
N ASN A 101 -5.66 30.51 -47.18
CA ASN A 101 -6.42 29.72 -48.15
C ASN A 101 -7.47 28.78 -47.54
N SER A 102 -7.35 28.46 -46.24
CA SER A 102 -8.22 27.51 -45.53
C SER A 102 -8.99 28.15 -44.37
N LEU A 103 -10.28 28.39 -44.57
CA LEU A 103 -11.18 28.85 -43.51
C LEU A 103 -11.70 27.67 -42.66
N LYS A 104 -11.20 27.54 -41.43
CA LYS A 104 -11.80 26.65 -40.43
C LYS A 104 -12.96 27.33 -39.71
N ASN A 105 -14.17 26.78 -39.86
CA ASN A 105 -15.36 27.25 -39.17
C ASN A 105 -15.64 26.39 -37.92
N TYR A 106 -15.58 27.01 -36.74
CA TYR A 106 -15.89 26.37 -35.46
C TYR A 106 -17.34 26.59 -35.01
N ASN A 107 -18.19 27.25 -35.81
CA ASN A 107 -19.58 27.49 -35.46
C ASN A 107 -20.41 26.21 -35.56
N PHE A 108 -20.98 25.77 -34.45
CA PHE A 108 -21.96 24.70 -34.37
C PHE A 108 -23.11 25.10 -33.46
N ALA A 109 -24.29 24.54 -33.72
CA ALA A 109 -25.46 24.68 -32.86
C ALA A 109 -25.69 23.40 -32.05
N ILE A 110 -26.32 23.51 -30.88
CA ILE A 110 -26.74 22.38 -30.06
C ILE A 110 -28.25 22.50 -29.87
N ASP A 111 -28.99 21.40 -30.08
CA ASP A 111 -30.43 21.36 -29.81
C ASP A 111 -30.76 21.08 -28.33
N LYS A 112 -32.04 21.08 -27.99
CA LYS A 112 -32.51 20.80 -26.62
C LYS A 112 -32.23 19.34 -26.18
N GLU A 113 -31.97 18.45 -27.12
CA GLU A 113 -31.63 17.05 -26.89
C GLU A 113 -30.11 16.80 -26.86
N GLY A 114 -29.29 17.85 -26.98
CA GLY A 114 -27.82 17.78 -26.94
C GLY A 114 -27.15 17.35 -28.25
N ARG A 115 -27.88 17.26 -29.36
CA ARG A 115 -27.30 16.92 -30.68
C ARG A 115 -26.62 18.14 -31.28
N ILE A 116 -25.42 17.92 -31.79
CA ILE A 116 -24.60 18.95 -32.43
C ILE A 116 -24.96 19.04 -33.91
N VAL A 117 -25.46 20.19 -34.35
CA VAL A 117 -25.69 20.52 -35.76
C VAL A 117 -24.58 21.45 -36.22
N LYS A 118 -23.64 20.92 -37.02
CA LYS A 118 -22.62 21.73 -37.67
C LYS A 118 -23.20 22.29 -38.97
N ARG A 119 -23.08 23.60 -39.17
CA ARG A 119 -23.44 24.23 -40.45
C ARG A 119 -22.36 23.81 -41.46
N SER A 120 -22.63 22.85 -42.33
CA SER A 120 -21.74 22.59 -43.46
C SER A 120 -21.79 23.81 -44.37
N THR A 121 -20.69 24.53 -44.47
CA THR A 121 -20.54 25.57 -45.49
C THR A 121 -20.48 24.87 -46.84
N LEU A 122 -21.57 24.95 -47.61
CA LEU A 122 -21.57 24.76 -49.05
C LEU A 122 -20.77 25.92 -49.67
N SER A 123 -19.54 25.64 -50.09
CA SER A 123 -18.92 26.13 -51.33
C SER A 123 -17.55 25.50 -51.52
#